data_AF-A0A7W3NBK2-F1
#
_entry.id   AF-A0A7W3NBK2-F1
#
_cell.length_a   1.000
_cell.length_b   1.000
_cell.length_c   1.000
_cell.angle_alpha   90.00
_cell.angle_beta   90.00
_cell.angle_gamma   90.00
#
_symmetry.space_group_name_H-M   'P 1'
#
loop_
_entity.id
_entity.type
_entity.pdbx_description
1 polymer ?
#
loop_
_entity_poly.entity_id
_entity_poly.type
_entity_poly.pdbx_seq_one_letter_code
_entity_poly.pdbx_strand_id
1 'polypeptide(L)'
;MESEKDYVILRKTITTLSTSFILAYLLAITGLVQQLTDGEELSYHTGNDMAGWFLVYLFYVGAVIAVYGNFVSVILDAIRKKWLPNMRWLFVFFHGILGLINGLFF
;
A
#
# COMPACT_ATOMS: atom_id res chain seq x y z
N MET A 1 13.39 2.94 27.33
CA MET A 1 13.83 3.37 25.99
C MET A 1 13.62 2.29 24.91
N GLU A 2 13.56 1.00 25.28
CA GLU A 2 13.25 -0.13 24.37
C GLU A 2 11.78 -0.09 23.88
N SER A 3 10.83 0.14 24.81
CA SER A 3 9.38 0.20 24.52
C SER A 3 8.93 1.17 23.42
N GLU A 4 9.59 2.33 23.26
CA GLU A 4 9.16 3.35 22.29
C GLU A 4 9.53 2.96 20.86
N LYS A 5 10.73 2.38 20.66
CA LYS A 5 11.17 1.91 19.35
C LYS A 5 10.34 0.72 18.90
N ASP A 6 10.07 -0.22 19.81
CA ASP A 6 9.27 -1.41 19.53
C ASP A 6 7.84 -1.04 19.16
N TYR A 7 7.25 -0.07 19.85
CA TYR A 7 5.93 0.45 19.51
C TYR A 7 5.88 1.08 18.11
N VAL A 8 6.90 1.87 17.74
CA VAL A 8 6.97 2.50 16.42
C VAL A 8 7.13 1.46 15.31
N ILE A 9 7.98 0.45 15.52
CA ILE A 9 8.18 -0.65 14.58
C ILE A 9 6.89 -1.45 14.44
N LEU A 10 6.28 -1.86 15.55
CA LEU A 10 5.03 -2.62 15.56
C LEU A 10 3.92 -1.88 14.82
N ARG A 11 3.73 -0.58 15.10
CA ARG A 11 2.73 0.24 14.41
C ARG A 11 2.98 0.26 12.90
N LYS A 12 4.22 0.51 12.47
CA LYS A 12 4.58 0.55 11.05
C LYS A 12 4.36 -0.79 10.36
N THR A 13 4.72 -1.89 11.02
CA THR A 13 4.52 -3.24 10.49
C THR A 13 3.04 -3.57 10.36
N ILE A 14 2.23 -3.31 11.39
CA ILE A 14 0.77 -3.53 11.34
C ILE A 14 0.14 -2.69 10.24
N THR A 15 0.43 -1.39 10.16
CA THR A 15 -0.11 -0.54 9.10
C THR A 15 0.30 -1.04 7.71
N THR A 16 1.56 -1.41 7.51
CA THR A 16 2.04 -1.94 6.22
C THR A 16 1.31 -3.23 5.85
N LEU A 17 1.22 -4.18 6.77
CA LEU A 17 0.54 -5.47 6.54
C LEU A 17 -0.96 -5.27 6.26
N SER A 18 -1.66 -4.51 7.10
CA SER A 18 -3.09 -4.25 6.94
C SER A 18 -3.40 -3.52 5.63
N THR A 19 -2.65 -2.47 5.30
CA THR A 19 -2.86 -1.72 4.06
C THR A 19 -2.57 -2.59 2.83
N SER A 20 -1.49 -3.37 2.86
CA SER A 20 -1.12 -4.26 1.75
C SER A 20 -2.16 -5.37 1.56
N PHE A 21 -2.69 -5.93 2.64
CA PHE A 21 -3.72 -6.95 2.61
C PHE A 21 -5.02 -6.41 1.99
N ILE A 22 -5.48 -5.25 2.45
CA ILE A 22 -6.69 -4.60 1.92
C ILE A 22 -6.52 -4.30 0.43
N LEU A 23 -5.40 -3.69 0.03
CA LEU A 23 -5.15 -3.34 -1.37
C LEU A 23 -5.00 -4.58 -2.27
N ALA A 24 -4.28 -5.60 -1.82
CA ALA A 24 -4.13 -6.85 -2.55
C ALA A 24 -5.48 -7.54 -2.76
N TYR A 25 -6.36 -7.51 -1.76
CA TYR A 25 -7.70 -8.05 -1.88
C TYR A 25 -8.56 -7.25 -2.87
N LEU A 26 -8.49 -5.91 -2.81
CA LEU A 26 -9.21 -5.03 -3.76
C LEU A 26 -8.73 -5.23 -5.20
N LEU A 27 -7.43 -5.45 -5.43
CA LEU A 27 -6.90 -5.74 -6.76
C LEU A 27 -7.23 -7.16 -7.24
N ALA A 28 -7.24 -8.14 -6.33
CA ALA A 28 -7.64 -9.50 -6.69
C ALA A 28 -9.12 -9.57 -7.10
N ILE A 29 -10.01 -8.84 -6.40
CA ILE A 29 -11.44 -8.85 -6.71
C ILE A 29 -11.79 -8.09 -7.99
N THR A 30 -11.00 -7.10 -8.42
CA THR A 30 -11.25 -6.41 -9.70
C THR A 30 -11.15 -7.35 -10.90
N GLY A 31 -10.27 -8.36 -10.85
CA GLY A 31 -10.21 -9.39 -11.89
C GLY A 31 -11.50 -10.20 -11.97
N LEU A 32 -12.05 -10.59 -10.82
CA LEU A 32 -13.35 -11.28 -10.75
C LEU A 32 -14.50 -10.41 -11.27
N VAL A 33 -14.54 -9.14 -10.87
CA VAL A 33 -15.56 -8.18 -11.33
C VAL A 33 -15.49 -8.00 -12.85
N GLN A 34 -14.28 -7.95 -13.42
CA GLN A 34 -14.08 -7.83 -14.85
C GLN A 34 -14.61 -9.06 -15.60
N GLN A 35 -14.26 -10.28 -15.18
CA GLN A 35 -14.78 -11.51 -15.78
C GLN A 35 -16.32 -11.56 -15.80
N LEU A 36 -16.94 -11.18 -14.68
CA LEU A 36 -18.41 -11.11 -14.58
C LEU A 36 -19.01 -10.04 -15.50
N THR A 37 -18.32 -8.93 -15.69
CA THR A 37 -18.77 -7.81 -16.55
C THR A 37 -18.64 -8.17 -18.03
N ASP A 38 -17.60 -8.91 -18.39
CA ASP A 38 -17.34 -9.39 -19.75
C ASP A 38 -18.24 -10.58 -20.14
N GLY A 39 -19.06 -11.08 -19.20
CA GLY A 39 -19.98 -12.19 -19.42
C GLY A 39 -19.29 -13.55 -19.52
N GLU A 40 -18.06 -13.67 -19.02
CA GLU A 40 -17.33 -14.92 -18.98
C GLU A 40 -17.95 -15.88 -17.94
N GLU A 41 -18.04 -17.17 -18.28
CA GLU A 41 -18.43 -18.18 -17.30
C GLU A 41 -17.32 -18.35 -16.26
N LEU A 42 -17.70 -18.36 -14.98
CA LEU A 42 -16.75 -18.61 -13.89
C LEU A 42 -16.21 -20.04 -13.98
N SER A 43 -14.93 -20.16 -14.29
CA SER A 43 -14.20 -21.43 -14.23
C SER A 43 -14.20 -22.01 -12.81
N TYR A 44 -14.15 -23.33 -12.70
CA TYR A 44 -13.95 -24.02 -11.41
C TYR A 44 -12.69 -23.54 -10.67
N HIS A 45 -11.67 -23.10 -11.42
CA HIS A 45 -10.39 -22.65 -10.86
C HIS A 45 -10.36 -21.17 -10.45
N THR A 46 -11.43 -20.39 -10.67
CA THR A 46 -11.43 -18.94 -10.39
C THR A 46 -11.06 -18.60 -8.95
N GLY A 47 -11.47 -19.42 -7.97
CA GLY A 47 -11.07 -19.21 -6.57
C GLY A 47 -9.57 -19.39 -6.34
N ASN A 48 -8.95 -20.38 -7.00
CA ASN A 48 -7.51 -20.62 -6.94
C ASN A 48 -6.73 -19.51 -7.63
N ASP A 49 -7.21 -19.06 -8.79
CA ASP A 49 -6.57 -17.97 -9.54
C ASP A 49 -6.65 -16.65 -8.75
N MET A 50 -7.79 -16.36 -8.12
CA MET A 50 -7.93 -15.18 -7.26
C MET A 50 -7.01 -15.25 -6.04
N ALA A 51 -6.86 -16.42 -5.40
CA ALA A 51 -5.92 -16.62 -4.30
C ALA A 51 -4.46 -16.45 -4.76
N GLY A 52 -4.11 -16.95 -5.94
CA GLY A 52 -2.80 -16.77 -6.56
C GLY A 52 -2.48 -15.30 -6.82
N TRP A 53 -3.38 -14.58 -7.48
CA TRP A 53 -3.24 -13.15 -7.74
C TRP A 53 -3.21 -12.31 -6.47
N PHE A 54 -4.01 -12.67 -5.47
CA PHE A 54 -3.96 -12.05 -4.15
C PHE A 54 -2.55 -12.12 -3.55
N LEU A 55 -1.89 -13.30 -3.59
CA LEU A 55 -0.53 -13.44 -3.08
C LEU A 55 0.47 -12.60 -3.88
N VAL A 56 0.36 -12.60 -5.21
CA VAL A 56 1.21 -11.76 -6.08
C VAL A 56 1.07 -10.28 -5.71
N TYR A 57 -0.16 -9.78 -5.60
CA TYR A 57 -0.41 -8.39 -5.21
C TYR A 57 0.02 -8.09 -3.78
N LEU A 58 -0.17 -9.03 -2.84
CA LEU A 58 0.25 -8.87 -1.45
C LEU A 58 1.76 -8.65 -1.34
N PHE A 59 2.55 -9.45 -2.06
CA PHE A 59 4.01 -9.28 -2.07
C PHE A 59 4.43 -8.03 -2.83
N TYR A 60 3.82 -7.74 -3.98
CA TYR A 60 4.14 -6.57 -4.78
C TYR A 60 3.83 -5.27 -4.04
N VAL A 61 2.57 -5.06 -3.66
CA VAL A 61 2.12 -3.87 -2.93
C VAL A 61 2.78 -3.79 -1.56
N GLY A 62 2.95 -4.93 -0.88
CA GLY A 62 3.65 -5.00 0.40
C GLY A 62 5.09 -4.53 0.32
N ALA A 63 5.85 -4.99 -0.67
CA ALA A 63 7.22 -4.54 -0.88
C ALA A 63 7.27 -3.04 -1.23
N VAL A 64 6.36 -2.57 -2.09
CA VAL A 64 6.27 -1.15 -2.45
C VAL A 64 5.99 -0.29 -1.22
N ILE A 65 5.01 -0.62 -0.39
CA ILE A 65 4.69 0.16 0.81
C ILE A 65 5.82 0.08 1.83
N ALA A 66 6.39 -1.11 2.05
CA ALA A 66 7.47 -1.31 3.00
C ALA A 66 8.73 -0.51 2.65
N VAL A 67 9.09 -0.42 1.37
CA VAL A 67 10.28 0.29 0.91
C VAL A 67 9.97 1.75 0.61
N TYR A 68 9.08 2.00 -0.36
CA TYR A 68 8.77 3.35 -0.85
C TYR A 68 8.00 4.17 0.17
N GLY A 69 6.94 3.60 0.77
CA GLY A 69 6.12 4.31 1.74
C GLY A 69 6.92 4.76 2.97
N ASN A 70 7.79 3.88 3.48
CA ASN A 70 8.69 4.24 4.58
C ASN A 70 9.76 5.26 4.15
N PHE A 71 10.36 5.10 2.98
CA PHE A 71 11.37 6.03 2.46
C PHE A 71 10.82 7.44 2.26
N VAL A 72 9.66 7.56 1.61
CA VAL A 72 8.95 8.83 1.41
C VAL A 72 8.56 9.45 2.75
N SER A 73 8.09 8.65 3.71
CA SER A 73 7.77 9.14 5.06
C SER A 73 8.98 9.76 5.75
N VAL A 74 10.18 9.16 5.62
CA VAL A 74 11.42 9.69 6.23
C VAL A 74 11.85 11.01 5.57
N ILE A 75 11.80 11.09 4.25
CA ILE A 75 12.16 12.31 3.51
C ILE A 75 11.20 13.45 3.87
N LEU A 76 9.90 13.19 3.88
CA LEU A 76 8.90 14.21 4.20
C LEU A 76 9.02 14.68 5.65
N ASP A 77 9.34 13.78 6.60
CA ASP A 77 9.60 14.17 7.98
C ASP A 77 10.86 15.06 8.10
N ALA A 78 11.91 14.79 7.32
CA ALA A 78 13.11 15.62 7.29
C ALA A 78 12.83 17.02 6.73
N ILE A 79 12.05 17.10 5.64
CA ILE A 79 11.64 18.38 5.04
C ILE A 79 10.72 19.16 5.99
N ARG A 80 9.74 18.50 6.61
CA ARG A 80 8.82 19.12 7.58
C ARG A 80 9.58 19.75 8.74
N LYS A 81 10.54 19.04 9.32
CA LYS A 81 11.34 19.54 10.45
C LYS A 81 12.18 20.77 10.10
N LYS A 82 12.69 20.85 8.86
CA LYS A 82 13.61 21.90 8.44
C LYS A 82 12.91 23.14 7.86
N TRP A 83 11.83 22.96 7.11
CA TRP A 83 11.23 24.06 6.32
C TRP A 83 9.79 24.40 6.71
N LEU A 84 9.00 23.46 7.21
CA LEU A 84 7.54 23.59 7.31
C LEU A 84 6.97 23.00 8.61
N PRO A 85 7.43 23.43 9.80
CA PRO A 85 7.06 22.80 11.07
C PRO A 85 5.57 22.90 11.42
N ASN A 86 4.85 23.94 10.96
CA ASN A 86 3.43 24.16 11.25
C ASN A 86 2.46 23.66 10.15
N MET A 87 2.94 23.27 8.97
CA MET A 87 2.07 22.92 7.84
C MET A 87 1.82 21.41 7.74
N ARG A 88 1.12 20.84 8.73
CA ARG A 88 0.78 19.40 8.77
C ARG A 88 -0.03 18.92 7.57
N TRP A 89 -0.87 19.78 6.97
CA TRP A 89 -1.65 19.43 5.79
C TRP A 89 -0.77 19.21 4.54
N LEU A 90 0.29 20.01 4.40
CA LEU A 90 1.23 19.89 3.27
C LEU A 90 1.98 18.56 3.28
N PHE A 91 2.25 18.02 4.49
CA PHE A 91 2.81 16.67 4.65
C PHE A 91 1.88 15.60 4.07
N VAL A 92 0.58 15.67 4.36
CA VAL A 92 -0.42 14.72 3.82
C VAL A 92 -0.54 14.87 2.30
N PHE A 93 -0.54 16.11 1.80
CA PHE A 93 -0.62 16.40 0.37
C PHE A 93 0.55 15.81 -0.42
N PHE A 94 1.80 16.05 0.03
CA PHE A 94 2.98 15.48 -0.63
C PHE A 94 3.06 13.96 -0.51
N HIS A 95 2.61 13.38 0.60
CA HIS A 95 2.56 11.93 0.75
C HIS A 95 1.58 11.31 -0.26
N GLY A 96 0.43 11.96 -0.47
CA GLY A 96 -0.55 11.58 -1.49
C GLY A 96 0.00 11.68 -2.91
N ILE A 97 0.63 12.81 -3.29
CA ILE A 97 1.19 13.00 -4.63
C ILE A 97 2.32 12.01 -4.92
N LEU A 98 3.25 11.83 -3.99
CA LEU A 98 4.36 10.89 -4.18
C LEU A 98 3.84 9.45 -4.27
N GLY A 99 2.81 9.09 -3.49
CA GLY A 99 2.09 7.83 -3.63
C GLY A 99 1.45 7.64 -5.01
N LEU A 100 0.79 8.68 -5.54
CA LEU A 100 0.16 8.67 -6.86
C LEU A 100 1.17 8.55 -8.00
N ILE A 101 2.31 9.24 -7.91
CA ILE A 101 3.38 9.16 -8.92
C ILE A 101 3.86 7.72 -9.06
N ASN A 102 3.98 6.97 -7.96
CA ASN A 102 4.38 5.57 -8.04
C ASN A 102 3.35 4.72 -8.81
N GLY A 103 2.05 4.98 -8.63
CA GLY A 103 0.97 4.33 -9.41
C GLY A 103 0.76 4.87 -10.83
N LEU A 104 1.55 5.85 -11.28
CA LEU A 104 1.56 6.32 -12.67
C LEU A 104 2.71 5.69 -13.48
N PHE A 105 3.76 5.22 -12.81
CA PHE A 105 4.92 4.58 -13.44
C PHE A 105 4.83 3.04 -13.45
N PHE A 106 3.85 2.45 -12.77
CA PHE A 106 3.54 1.03 -12.69
C PHE A 106 2.03 0.82 -12.71
#